data_AF-A0A837HTV1-F1
#
_entry.id   AF-A0A837HTV1-F1
#
_cell.length_a   1.000
_cell.length_b   1.000
_cell.length_c   1.000
_cell.angle_alpha   90.00
_cell.angle_beta   90.00
_cell.angle_gamma   90.00
#
_symmetry.space_group_name_H-M   'P 1'
#
loop_
_entity.id
_entity.type
_entity.pdbx_description
1 polymer ?
#
loop_
_entity_poly.entity_id
_entity_poly.type
_entity_poly.pdbx_seq_one_letter_code
_entity_poly.pdbx_strand_id
1 'polypeptide(L)' 'MSTSDPQFLYMILVLPSLFGLTLVGDGLNKIMHEESGGIISITFGLIFIGVVVFAYIFFSSYLTPQTG' A
#
# COMPACT_ATOMS: atom_id res chain seq x y z
N MET A 1 -10.46 -15.11 -17.19
CA MET A 1 -10.29 -14.46 -15.88
C MET A 1 -11.19 -13.23 -15.89
N SER A 2 -12.25 -13.24 -15.09
CA SER A 2 -13.18 -12.11 -15.03
C SER A 2 -12.52 -10.96 -14.28
N THR A 3 -12.61 -9.74 -14.79
CA THR A 3 -12.00 -8.53 -14.19
C THR A 3 -12.66 -8.12 -12.87
N SER A 4 -13.71 -8.83 -12.44
CA SER A 4 -14.42 -8.64 -11.17
C SER A 4 -13.94 -9.56 -10.05
N ASP A 5 -13.00 -10.46 -10.31
CA ASP A 5 -12.48 -11.33 -9.26
C ASP A 5 -11.62 -10.54 -8.27
N PRO A 6 -11.77 -10.75 -6.94
CA PRO A 6 -10.90 -10.16 -5.91
C PRO A 6 -9.40 -10.35 -6.20
N GLN A 7 -9.07 -11.36 -7.00
CA GLN A 7 -7.74 -11.63 -7.52
C GLN A 7 -7.11 -10.45 -8.28
N PHE A 8 -7.91 -9.66 -9.03
CA PHE A 8 -7.41 -8.48 -9.74
C PHE A 8 -7.01 -7.36 -8.78
N LEU A 9 -7.74 -7.18 -7.68
CA LEU A 9 -7.39 -6.25 -6.61
C LEU A 9 -6.09 -6.63 -5.93
N TYR A 10 -5.92 -7.92 -5.60
CA TYR A 10 -4.66 -8.39 -5.04
C TYR A 10 -3.50 -8.19 -6.02
N MET A 11 -3.71 -8.44 -7.31
CA MET A 11 -2.66 -8.29 -8.32
C MET A 11 -2.21 -6.83 -8.50
N ILE A 12 -3.13 -5.87 -8.45
CA ILE A 12 -2.81 -4.44 -8.56
C ILE A 12 -2.25 -3.87 -7.25
N LEU A 13 -2.76 -4.29 -6.09
CA LEU A 13 -2.38 -3.73 -4.79
C LEU A 13 -1.06 -4.29 -4.25
N VAL A 14 -0.56 -5.41 -4.78
CA VAL A 14 0.75 -5.98 -4.43
C VAL A 14 1.89 -5.00 -4.76
N LEU A 15 1.90 -4.39 -5.94
CA LEU A 15 2.99 -3.50 -6.32
C LEU A 15 3.06 -2.22 -5.45
N PRO A 16 1.96 -1.49 -5.22
CA PRO A 16 1.91 -0.39 -4.26
C PRO A 16 2.28 -0.79 -2.83
N SER A 17 1.82 -1.94 -2.34
CA SER A 17 2.15 -2.37 -0.98
C SER A 17 3.64 -2.67 -0.81
N LEU A 18 4.27 -3.32 -1.78
CA LEU A 18 5.73 -3.53 -1.79
C LEU A 18 6.48 -2.20 -1.84
N PHE A 19 6.04 -1.25 -2.66
CA PHE A 19 6.64 0.08 -2.72
C PHE A 19 6.55 0.82 -1.37
N GLY A 20 5.36 0.83 -0.75
CA GLY A 20 5.16 1.42 0.58
C GLY A 20 6.05 0.77 1.65
N LEU A 21 6.16 -0.56 1.63
CA LEU A 21 7.03 -1.30 2.54
C LEU A 21 8.52 -0.98 2.31
N THR A 22 8.95 -0.83 1.06
CA THR A 22 10.33 -0.41 0.73
C THR A 22 10.64 0.97 1.28
N LEU A 23 9.72 1.94 1.18
CA LEU A 23 9.92 3.28 1.76
C LEU A 23 10.01 3.25 3.29
N VAL A 24 9.19 2.41 3.94
CA VAL A 24 9.31 2.20 5.39
C VAL A 24 10.67 1.57 5.74
N GLY A 25 11.12 0.58 4.97
CA GLY A 25 12.42 -0.06 5.16
C GLY A 25 13.59 0.90 4.94
N ASP A 26 13.54 1.72 3.89
CA ASP A 26 14.53 2.78 3.61
C ASP A 26 14.54 3.83 4.73
N GLY A 27 13.35 4.24 5.20
CA GLY A 27 13.24 5.17 6.31
C GLY A 27 13.79 4.61 7.62
N LEU A 28 13.53 3.34 7.93
CA LEU A 28 14.13 2.65 9.08
C LEU A 28 15.66 2.60 8.95
N ASN A 29 16.18 2.24 7.77
CA ASN A 29 17.62 2.19 7.51
C ASN A 29 18.28 3.57 7.73
N LYS A 30 17.65 4.64 7.24
CA LYS A 30 18.12 6.02 7.41
C LYS A 30 18.08 6.50 8.86
N ILE A 31 17.04 6.14 9.61
CA ILE A 31 16.97 6.45 11.06
C ILE A 31 18.10 5.72 11.81
N MET A 32 18.36 4.45 11.48
CA MET A 32 19.44 3.69 12.11
C MET A 32 20.84 4.25 11.80
N HIS A 33 21.01 4.87 10.63
CA HIS A 33 22.26 5.52 10.23
C HIS A 33 22.35 7.02 10.61
N GLU A 34 21.43 7.52 11.46
CA GLU A 34 21.33 8.94 11.86
C GLU A 34 21.22 9.94 10.68
N GLU A 35 20.73 9.48 9.53
CA GLU A 35 20.47 10.36 8.39
C GLU A 35 19.19 11.17 8.64
N SER A 36 19.29 12.50 8.54
CA SER A 36 18.19 13.44 8.82
C SER A 36 16.94 13.25 7.94
N GLY A 37 17.01 12.43 6.89
CA GLY A 37 15.90 12.11 5.98
C GLY A 37 15.06 10.88 6.35
N GLY A 38 15.45 10.09 7.37
CA GLY A 38 14.78 8.81 7.65
C GLY A 38 13.34 8.94 8.13
N ILE A 39 13.05 9.95 8.96
CA ILE A 39 11.70 10.24 9.47
C ILE A 39 10.74 10.58 8.33
N ILE A 40 11.22 11.33 7.33
CA ILE A 40 10.44 11.71 6.15
C ILE A 40 10.09 10.46 5.35
N SER A 41 11.08 9.60 5.07
CA SER A 41 10.87 8.37 4.29
C SER A 41 9.89 7.41 4.98
N ILE A 42 9.98 7.24 6.31
CA ILE A 42 8.99 6.47 7.09
C ILE A 42 7.59 7.09 6.99
N THR A 43 7.48 8.41 7.15
CA THR A 43 6.18 9.09 7.15
C THR A 43 5.49 8.92 5.80
N PHE A 44 6.22 9.09 4.69
CA PHE A 44 5.70 8.84 3.36
C PHE A 44 5.33 7.37 3.14
N GLY A 45 6.16 6.43 3.61
CA GLY A 45 5.87 5.00 3.55
C GLY A 45 4.59 4.61 4.30
N LEU A 46 4.39 5.13 5.51
CA LEU A 46 3.18 4.90 6.31
C LEU A 46 1.93 5.51 5.67
N ILE A 47 2.03 6.74 5.16
CA ILE A 47 0.92 7.37 4.41
C ILE A 47 0.57 6.51 3.20
N PHE A 48 1.58 6.03 2.46
CA PHE A 48 1.37 5.20 1.28
C PHE A 48 0.68 3.88 1.62
N ILE A 49 1.11 3.19 2.68
CA ILE A 49 0.43 1.98 3.18
C ILE A 49 -1.00 2.30 3.60
N GLY A 50 -1.25 3.43 4.28
CA GLY A 50 -2.59 3.87 4.63
C GLY A 50 -3.50 4.06 3.42
N VAL A 51 -2.98 4.65 2.33
CA VAL A 51 -3.71 4.79 1.06
C VAL A 51 -3.97 3.43 0.40
N VAL A 52 -3.02 2.49 0.46
CA VAL A 52 -3.22 1.13 -0.07
C VAL A 52 -4.32 0.38 0.69
N VAL A 53 -4.34 0.49 2.03
CA VAL A 53 -5.40 -0.09 2.85
C VAL A 53 -6.75 0.56 2.54
N PHE A 54 -6.79 1.89 2.41
CA PHE A 54 -8.00 2.60 2.02
C PHE A 54 -8.50 2.17 0.64
N ALA A 55 -7.61 2.05 -0.35
CA ALA A 55 -7.92 1.56 -1.67
C ALA A 55 -8.46 0.11 -1.59
N TYR A 56 -7.82 -0.79 -0.85
CA TYR A 56 -8.34 -2.14 -0.66
C TYR A 56 -9.79 -2.15 -0.15
N ILE A 57 -10.09 -1.37 0.90
CA ILE A 57 -11.43 -1.28 1.47
C ILE A 57 -12.41 -0.68 0.46
N PHE A 58 -12.03 0.41 -0.21
CA PHE A 58 -12.85 1.06 -1.22
C PHE A 58 -13.18 0.11 -2.37
N PHE A 59 -12.16 -0.47 -3.00
CA PHE A 59 -12.35 -1.39 -4.10
C PHE A 59 -13.15 -2.64 -3.67
N SER A 60 -12.87 -3.22 -2.50
CA SER A 60 -13.64 -4.35 -1.96
C SER A 60 -15.13 -4.01 -1.75
N SER A 61 -15.42 -2.82 -1.23
CA SER A 61 -16.79 -2.40 -0.90
C SER A 61 -17.59 -1.95 -2.14
N TYR A 62 -16.94 -1.36 -3.14
CA TYR A 62 -17.62 -0.75 -4.30
C TYR A 62 -17.53 -1.58 -5.59
N LEU A 63 -16.54 -2.47 -5.75
CA LEU A 63 -16.38 -3.31 -6.95
C LEU A 63 -16.87 -4.74 -6.80
N THR A 64 -17.23 -5.19 -5.59
CA THR A 64 -17.98 -6.45 -5.43
C THR A 64 -19.41 -6.19 -5.89
N PRO A 65 -19.88 -6.76 -7.01
CA PRO A 65 -21.24 -6.53 -7.47
C PRO A 65 -22.21 -7.05 -6.41
N GLN A 66 -23.22 -6.24 -6.09
CA GLN A 66 -24.41 -6.65 -5.37
C GLN A 66 -25.04 -7.84 -6.13
N THR A 67 -24.73 -9.06 -5.73
CA THR A 67 -25.52 -10.24 -6.14
C THR A 67 -26.82 -10.19 -5.36
N GLY A 68 -27.81 -9.50 -5.94
CA GLY A 68 -29.22 -9.75 -5.67
C GLY A 68 -29.70 -11.02 -6.36
#